data_AF-A0A4Q0RYM8-F1
#
_entry.id   AF-A0A4Q0RYM8-F1
#
_cell.length_a   1.000
_cell.length_b   1.000
_cell.length_c   1.000
_cell.angle_alpha   90.00
_cell.angle_beta   90.00
_cell.angle_gamma   90.00
#
_symmetry.space_group_name_H-M   'P 1'
#
loop_
_entity.id
_entity.type
_entity.pdbx_description
1 polymer ?
#
loop_
_entity_poly.entity_id
_entity_poly.type
_entity_poly.pdbx_seq_one_letter_code
_entity_poly.pdbx_strand_id
1 'polypeptide(L)'
;MSTITTSVEETDRLADLVRRDHPSLDTMVLAPDGKYQNRPAALDELMWEVRDCLAEAFRHWSPADFPTLYCAWGRCRVGSTALTNLFGVAGMPSYFQPVKVVLRHRLLGNAGEPWAVPHASEQPHLFNKEMAGPYVLAESLFLPLQPLLEAGWPADKLHMIMLDRDPASSLASWLEKWSDRVPEDRLVQNYVISSLNALRVESYAKRHGVPVTHYVYEASKDATGSVRKLFDRLGLGARFTEGAVTDWKERGQIETKGSGVTFLSEPKVYTVVGLHGSDTAYRYRSRKTASLSEAQLQVIGRYGIDDMYRASVDACIRDLSLDPDTAGRLFGDGLGTAA
;
A
#
# COMPACT_ATOMS: atom_id res chain seq x y z
N MET A 1 32.32 8.00 1.57
CA MET A 1 30.95 7.50 1.63
C MET A 1 30.92 6.17 0.89
N SER A 2 30.87 5.06 1.62
CA SER A 2 30.79 3.72 1.01
C SER A 2 29.38 3.58 0.41
N THR A 3 29.29 3.54 -0.90
CA THR A 3 28.10 3.09 -1.61
C THR A 3 27.87 1.65 -1.19
N ILE A 4 26.90 1.40 -0.31
CA ILE A 4 26.45 0.03 -0.02
C ILE A 4 25.81 -0.45 -1.33
N THR A 5 26.60 -1.18 -2.12
CA THR A 5 26.10 -2.01 -3.21
C THR A 5 25.34 -3.15 -2.55
N THR A 6 24.04 -3.16 -2.75
CA THR A 6 23.14 -4.15 -2.17
C THR A 6 23.40 -5.48 -2.86
N SER A 7 23.88 -6.49 -2.12
CA SER A 7 24.23 -7.78 -2.72
C SER A 7 23.02 -8.69 -2.89
N VAL A 8 23.10 -9.60 -3.86
CA VAL A 8 22.10 -10.67 -4.02
C VAL A 8 22.00 -11.52 -2.76
N GLU A 9 23.13 -11.83 -2.12
CA GLU A 9 23.18 -12.61 -0.87
C GLU A 9 22.46 -11.91 0.30
N GLU A 10 22.62 -10.59 0.42
CA GLU A 10 21.91 -9.81 1.43
C GLU A 10 20.40 -9.82 1.17
N THR A 11 19.99 -9.70 -0.09
CA THR A 11 18.59 -9.77 -0.49
C THR A 11 18.00 -11.15 -0.23
N ASP A 12 18.72 -12.24 -0.53
CA ASP A 12 18.30 -13.61 -0.22
C ASP A 12 18.09 -13.80 1.28
N ARG A 13 19.05 -13.33 2.09
CA ARG A 13 18.96 -13.40 3.55
C ARG A 13 17.74 -12.65 4.08
N LEU A 14 17.53 -11.42 3.63
CA LEU A 14 16.37 -10.62 4.05
C LEU A 14 15.05 -11.24 3.58
N ALA A 15 14.99 -11.71 2.34
CA ALA A 15 13.81 -12.39 1.80
C ALA A 15 13.43 -13.62 2.63
N ASP A 16 14.42 -14.43 3.02
CA ASP A 16 14.24 -15.60 3.86
C ASP A 16 13.77 -15.24 5.29
N LEU A 17 14.28 -14.15 5.88
CA LEU A 17 13.77 -13.64 7.16
C LEU A 17 12.31 -13.20 7.05
N VAL A 18 11.95 -12.47 5.99
CA VAL A 18 10.57 -11.98 5.75
C VAL A 18 9.60 -13.12 5.56
N ARG A 19 9.94 -14.13 4.76
CA ARG A 19 9.08 -15.31 4.55
C ARG A 19 8.81 -16.08 5.83
N ARG A 20 9.79 -16.13 6.73
CA ARG A 20 9.67 -16.83 8.01
C ARG A 20 9.04 -15.98 9.12
N ASP A 21 8.64 -14.73 8.82
CA ASP A 21 8.22 -13.73 9.82
C ASP A 21 9.20 -13.70 11.02
N HIS A 22 10.50 -13.74 10.71
CA HIS A 22 11.52 -14.01 11.73
C HIS A 22 11.64 -12.82 12.70
N PRO A 23 11.61 -13.04 14.04
CA PRO A 23 11.60 -11.95 15.03
C PRO A 23 12.76 -10.97 14.93
N SER A 24 13.91 -11.41 14.39
CA SER A 24 15.05 -10.51 14.19
C SER A 24 14.77 -9.36 13.23
N LEU A 25 13.73 -9.43 12.39
CA LEU A 25 13.33 -8.30 11.54
C LEU A 25 12.98 -7.08 12.38
N ASP A 26 12.38 -7.29 13.55
CA ASP A 26 11.86 -6.22 14.39
C ASP A 26 12.99 -5.48 15.09
N THR A 27 14.01 -6.22 15.57
CA THR A 27 15.14 -5.67 16.34
C THR A 27 16.38 -5.38 15.50
N MET A 28 16.38 -5.74 14.21
CA MET A 28 17.51 -5.48 13.32
C MET A 28 17.64 -3.97 13.06
N VAL A 29 18.78 -3.40 13.43
CA VAL A 29 19.05 -1.98 13.21
C VAL A 29 19.25 -1.72 11.72
N LEU A 30 18.36 -0.90 11.16
CA LEU A 30 18.43 -0.46 9.78
C LEU A 30 19.36 0.74 9.67
N ALA A 31 20.34 0.66 8.76
CA ALA A 31 21.32 1.72 8.58
C ALA A 31 20.72 2.96 7.90
N PRO A 32 21.13 4.18 8.29
CA PRO A 32 20.72 5.40 7.60
C PRO A 32 21.29 5.45 6.19
N ASP A 33 20.52 5.99 5.25
CA ASP A 33 20.99 6.29 3.89
C ASP A 33 21.44 7.76 3.73
N GLY A 34 21.23 8.58 4.77
CA GLY A 34 21.62 9.99 4.82
C GLY A 34 20.70 10.94 4.04
N LYS A 35 19.58 10.43 3.50
CA LYS A 35 18.62 11.24 2.73
C LYS A 35 17.19 10.99 3.18
N TYR A 36 16.73 9.74 3.09
CA TYR A 36 15.38 9.33 3.45
C TYR A 36 15.34 8.82 4.90
N GLN A 37 16.44 8.26 5.38
CA GLN A 37 16.65 7.86 6.77
C GLN A 37 17.97 8.46 7.27
N ASN A 38 17.88 9.31 8.30
CA ASN A 38 19.03 10.06 8.84
C ASN A 38 19.57 9.50 10.15
N ARG A 39 18.91 8.49 10.71
CA ARG A 39 19.32 7.83 11.96
C ARG A 39 19.23 6.31 11.82
N PRO A 40 20.09 5.55 12.54
CA PRO A 40 19.83 4.13 12.74
C PRO A 40 18.54 3.96 13.53
N ALA A 41 17.74 2.96 13.18
CA ALA A 41 16.53 2.60 13.90
C ALA A 41 16.16 1.14 13.64
N ALA A 42 15.62 0.48 14.65
CA ALA A 42 14.98 -0.83 14.49
C ALA A 42 13.49 -0.66 14.14
N LEU A 43 12.84 -1.69 13.60
CA LEU A 43 11.42 -1.59 13.23
C LEU A 43 10.52 -1.50 14.45
N ASP A 44 10.82 -2.23 15.53
CA ASP A 44 10.05 -2.17 16.78
C ASP A 44 10.07 -0.76 17.39
N GLU A 45 11.22 -0.11 17.42
CA GLU A 45 11.41 1.28 17.83
C GLU A 45 10.57 2.22 16.96
N LEU A 46 10.65 2.08 15.63
CA LEU A 46 9.85 2.90 14.71
C LEU A 46 8.35 2.67 14.90
N MET A 47 7.90 1.42 15.12
CA MET A 47 6.49 1.12 15.32
C MET A 47 5.99 1.75 16.62
N TRP A 48 6.79 1.68 17.68
CA TRP A 48 6.51 2.29 18.98
C TRP A 48 6.39 3.82 18.88
N GLU A 49 7.32 4.47 18.18
CA GLU A 49 7.28 5.93 17.99
C GLU A 49 6.11 6.41 17.11
N VAL A 50 5.75 5.63 16.09
CA VAL A 50 4.59 5.90 15.23
C VAL A 50 3.31 5.71 16.04
N ARG A 51 3.20 4.63 16.81
CA ARG A 51 2.08 4.38 17.73
C ARG A 51 1.89 5.56 18.67
N ASP A 52 2.94 6.00 19.36
CA ASP A 52 2.84 7.07 20.36
C ASP A 52 2.39 8.39 19.74
N CYS A 53 2.91 8.73 18.56
CA CYS A 53 2.43 9.90 17.82
C CYS A 53 0.94 9.77 17.49
N LEU A 54 0.50 8.63 16.94
CA LEU A 54 -0.91 8.44 16.58
C LEU A 54 -1.82 8.49 17.81
N ALA A 55 -1.42 7.88 18.93
CA ALA A 55 -2.19 7.85 20.17
C ALA A 55 -2.50 9.26 20.70
N GLU A 56 -1.68 10.28 20.40
CA GLU A 56 -1.97 11.66 20.79
C GLU A 56 -3.30 12.17 20.22
N ALA A 57 -3.72 11.75 19.03
CA ALA A 57 -4.97 12.16 18.41
C ALA A 57 -6.21 11.51 19.05
N PHE A 58 -6.10 10.26 19.49
CA PHE A 58 -7.27 9.45 19.87
C PHE A 58 -7.21 8.86 21.29
N ARG A 59 -6.23 9.25 22.13
CA ARG A 59 -6.10 8.80 23.54
C ARG A 59 -7.32 9.03 24.44
N HIS A 60 -8.23 9.93 24.05
CA HIS A 60 -9.45 10.25 24.81
C HIS A 60 -10.72 9.69 24.16
N TRP A 61 -10.58 8.92 23.09
CA TRP A 61 -11.70 8.37 22.35
C TRP A 61 -12.18 7.08 23.01
N SER A 62 -13.50 6.94 23.07
CA SER A 62 -14.15 5.66 23.32
C SER A 62 -14.18 4.82 22.03
N PRO A 63 -14.37 3.50 22.10
CA PRO A 63 -14.53 2.67 20.90
C PRO A 63 -15.63 3.15 19.92
N ALA A 64 -16.64 3.86 20.41
CA ALA A 64 -17.72 4.40 19.58
C ALA A 64 -17.33 5.66 18.80
N ASP A 65 -16.27 6.35 19.21
CA ASP A 65 -15.75 7.54 18.52
C ASP A 65 -14.97 7.18 17.25
N PHE A 66 -14.46 5.94 17.16
CA PHE A 66 -13.68 5.47 16.02
C PHE A 66 -14.56 5.15 14.81
N PRO A 67 -14.31 5.78 13.65
CA PRO A 67 -14.96 5.40 12.42
C PRO A 67 -14.43 4.07 11.91
N THR A 68 -15.19 3.42 11.02
CA THR A 68 -14.67 2.23 10.32
C THR A 68 -13.63 2.69 9.31
N LEU A 69 -12.39 2.22 9.44
CA LEU A 69 -11.29 2.54 8.55
C LEU A 69 -11.01 1.39 7.57
N TYR A 70 -11.16 1.70 6.28
CA TYR A 70 -10.71 0.85 5.19
C TYR A 70 -9.28 1.22 4.83
N CYS A 71 -8.33 0.40 5.27
CA CYS A 71 -6.91 0.59 5.03
C CYS A 71 -6.46 -0.23 3.84
N ALA A 72 -6.16 0.42 2.72
CA ALA A 72 -5.63 -0.24 1.54
C ALA A 72 -4.10 -0.32 1.57
N TRP A 73 -3.55 -1.52 1.48
CA TRP A 73 -2.11 -1.75 1.53
C TRP A 73 -1.60 -2.55 0.33
N GLY A 74 -0.38 -2.25 -0.12
CA GLY A 74 0.32 -3.01 -1.14
C GLY A 74 1.72 -2.45 -1.39
N ARG A 75 2.54 -3.16 -2.17
CA ARG A 75 3.77 -2.55 -2.70
C ARG A 75 3.42 -1.32 -3.54
N CYS A 76 4.30 -0.31 -3.58
CA CYS A 76 4.08 0.82 -4.46
C CYS A 76 3.85 0.37 -5.93
N ARG A 77 3.04 1.14 -6.67
CA ARG A 77 2.68 0.96 -8.11
C ARG A 77 1.61 -0.08 -8.44
N VAL A 78 0.85 -0.54 -7.44
CA VAL A 78 -0.31 -1.44 -7.60
C VAL A 78 -1.65 -0.72 -7.84
N GLY A 79 -1.64 0.54 -8.29
CA GLY A 79 -2.87 1.28 -8.61
C GLY A 79 -3.62 1.92 -7.42
N SER A 80 -3.01 1.98 -6.23
CA SER A 80 -3.63 2.54 -5.01
C SER A 80 -4.10 3.98 -5.11
N THR A 81 -3.42 4.84 -5.88
CA THR A 81 -3.81 6.25 -6.04
C THR A 81 -5.17 6.38 -6.71
N ALA A 82 -5.41 5.60 -7.77
CA ALA A 82 -6.71 5.59 -8.45
C ALA A 82 -7.82 5.09 -7.50
N LEU A 83 -7.51 4.09 -6.67
CA LEU A 83 -8.46 3.61 -5.65
C LEU A 83 -8.77 4.68 -4.60
N THR A 84 -7.77 5.47 -4.18
CA THR A 84 -7.97 6.56 -3.21
C THR A 84 -8.89 7.64 -3.76
N ASN A 85 -8.71 8.02 -5.03
CA ASN A 85 -9.62 8.95 -5.71
C ASN A 85 -11.03 8.39 -5.79
N LEU A 86 -11.18 7.10 -6.10
CA LEU A 86 -12.49 6.45 -6.17
C LEU A 86 -13.26 6.57 -4.84
N PHE A 87 -12.61 6.28 -3.70
CA PHE A 87 -13.24 6.44 -2.39
C PHE A 87 -13.54 7.92 -2.06
N GLY A 88 -12.63 8.84 -2.42
CA GLY A 88 -12.86 10.29 -2.27
C GLY A 88 -14.08 10.78 -3.07
N VAL A 89 -14.19 10.37 -4.33
CA VAL A 89 -15.31 10.71 -5.22
C VAL A 89 -16.62 10.08 -4.72
N ALA A 90 -16.57 8.90 -4.11
CA ALA A 90 -17.70 8.25 -3.44
C ALA A 90 -18.10 8.92 -2.12
N GLY A 91 -17.50 10.07 -1.78
CA GLY A 91 -17.88 10.89 -0.63
C GLY A 91 -17.37 10.35 0.71
N MET A 92 -16.26 9.62 0.70
CA MET A 92 -15.56 9.19 1.92
C MET A 92 -14.30 10.03 2.12
N PRO A 93 -14.05 10.55 3.34
CA PRO A 93 -12.75 11.14 3.65
C PRO A 93 -11.64 10.13 3.38
N SER A 94 -10.72 10.50 2.50
CA SER A 94 -9.70 9.61 1.97
C SER A 94 -8.31 10.18 2.28
N TYR A 95 -7.41 9.38 2.86
CA TYR A 95 -6.10 9.86 3.32
C TYR A 95 -4.96 9.20 2.57
N PHE A 96 -3.98 10.01 2.18
CA PHE A 96 -2.79 9.53 1.49
C PHE A 96 -1.67 9.20 2.48
N GLN A 97 -1.53 7.91 2.79
CA GLN A 97 -0.43 7.35 3.62
C GLN A 97 -0.25 8.01 5.00
N PRO A 98 -1.32 8.29 5.77
CA PRO A 98 -1.21 9.03 7.02
C PRO A 98 -0.27 8.37 8.04
N VAL A 99 -0.28 7.03 8.17
CA VAL A 99 0.55 6.32 9.15
C VAL A 99 2.02 6.35 8.70
N LYS A 100 2.27 6.15 7.40
CA LYS A 100 3.62 6.21 6.85
C LYS A 100 4.22 7.62 6.86
N VAL A 101 3.41 8.68 6.77
CA VAL A 101 3.91 10.06 6.94
C VAL A 101 4.54 10.23 8.33
N VAL A 102 3.92 9.69 9.37
CA VAL A 102 4.49 9.67 10.73
C VAL A 102 5.80 8.88 10.75
N LEU A 103 5.84 7.68 10.16
CA LEU A 103 7.08 6.89 10.00
C LEU A 103 8.19 7.70 9.34
N ARG A 104 7.88 8.43 8.25
CA ARG A 104 8.85 9.25 7.51
C ARG A 104 9.42 10.39 8.35
N HIS A 105 8.62 11.00 9.22
CA HIS A 105 9.14 11.98 10.19
C HIS A 105 10.10 11.31 11.18
N ARG A 106 9.72 10.16 11.74
CA ARG A 106 10.56 9.41 12.69
C ARG A 106 11.90 8.97 12.08
N LEU A 107 11.91 8.52 10.82
CA LEU A 107 13.14 8.18 10.09
C LEU A 107 14.12 9.36 9.93
N LEU A 108 13.61 10.59 9.98
CA LEU A 108 14.40 11.83 9.90
C LEU A 108 14.72 12.42 11.29
N GLY A 109 14.32 11.75 12.38
CA GLY A 109 14.50 12.24 13.74
C GLY A 109 13.51 13.32 14.17
N ASN A 110 12.41 13.50 13.43
CA ASN A 110 11.35 14.46 13.75
C ASN A 110 10.17 13.74 14.39
N ALA A 111 9.40 14.43 15.24
CA ALA A 111 8.23 13.85 15.88
C ALA A 111 7.07 13.58 14.90
N GLY A 112 6.94 14.40 13.87
CA GLY A 112 5.75 14.44 13.01
C GLY A 112 4.55 15.07 13.72
N GLU A 113 3.41 15.07 13.06
CA GLU A 113 2.13 15.48 13.63
C GLU A 113 1.21 14.25 13.71
N PRO A 114 0.40 14.14 14.77
CA PRO A 114 -0.59 13.08 14.88
C PRO A 114 -1.61 13.19 13.74
N TRP A 115 -2.09 12.05 13.26
CA TRP A 115 -3.12 12.03 12.23
C TRP A 115 -4.44 12.55 12.80
N ALA A 116 -4.90 13.71 12.33
CA ALA A 116 -6.19 14.27 12.69
C ALA A 116 -7.33 13.54 11.96
N VAL A 117 -8.10 12.76 12.73
CA VAL A 117 -9.19 11.90 12.24
C VAL A 117 -10.53 12.47 12.73
N PRO A 118 -11.59 12.52 11.89
CA PRO A 118 -12.93 12.90 12.33
C PRO A 118 -13.58 11.81 13.20
N HIS A 119 -14.49 12.21 14.09
CA HIS A 119 -15.27 11.26 14.88
C HIS A 119 -16.24 10.46 14.00
N ALA A 120 -16.57 9.23 14.42
CA ALA A 120 -17.55 8.37 13.74
C ALA A 120 -18.94 9.01 13.60
N SER A 121 -19.32 9.89 14.52
CA SER A 121 -20.58 10.65 14.48
C SER A 121 -20.64 11.66 13.32
N GLU A 122 -19.48 12.15 12.87
CA GLU A 122 -19.35 13.08 11.74
C GLU A 122 -19.12 12.31 10.44
N GLN A 123 -18.23 11.32 10.47
CA GLN A 123 -17.79 10.54 9.32
C GLN A 123 -17.65 9.06 9.71
N PRO A 124 -18.70 8.23 9.56
CA PRO A 124 -18.69 6.86 10.07
C PRO A 124 -17.72 5.90 9.35
N HIS A 125 -17.25 6.30 8.16
CA HIS A 125 -16.34 5.51 7.34
C HIS A 125 -15.22 6.39 6.78
N LEU A 126 -14.00 5.88 6.84
CA LEU A 126 -12.81 6.51 6.27
C LEU A 126 -12.07 5.54 5.36
N PHE A 127 -11.32 6.08 4.42
CA PHE A 127 -10.38 5.32 3.62
C PHE A 127 -8.97 5.87 3.82
N ASN A 128 -7.96 5.01 3.94
CA ASN A 128 -6.58 5.42 3.72
C ASN A 128 -5.86 4.42 2.81
N LYS A 129 -4.86 4.92 2.09
CA LYS A 129 -3.88 4.06 1.41
C LYS A 129 -2.56 4.08 2.16
N GLU A 130 -1.90 2.95 2.29
CA GLU A 130 -0.56 2.79 2.88
C GLU A 130 0.30 1.93 1.97
N MET A 131 1.44 2.41 1.46
CA MET A 131 2.22 1.63 0.49
C MET A 131 3.58 1.24 1.04
N ALA A 132 4.04 0.02 0.74
CA ALA A 132 5.39 -0.41 1.05
C ALA A 132 6.44 0.15 0.07
N GLY A 133 7.61 0.48 0.61
CA GLY A 133 8.73 1.13 -0.10
C GLY A 133 8.36 2.51 -0.69
N PRO A 134 9.17 3.13 -1.55
CA PRO A 134 10.29 2.53 -2.27
C PRO A 134 11.67 2.98 -1.79
N TYR A 135 11.74 3.94 -0.87
CA TYR A 135 12.99 4.66 -0.59
C TYR A 135 13.96 3.88 0.28
N VAL A 136 13.48 3.30 1.38
CA VAL A 136 14.31 2.62 2.37
C VAL A 136 13.69 1.30 2.80
N LEU A 137 14.52 0.42 3.35
CA LEU A 137 14.11 -0.90 3.82
C LEU A 137 13.04 -0.80 4.93
N ALA A 138 13.11 0.24 5.78
CA ALA A 138 12.10 0.51 6.81
C ALA A 138 10.68 0.67 6.22
N GLU A 139 10.54 1.40 5.10
CA GLU A 139 9.25 1.52 4.42
C GLU A 139 8.79 0.22 3.76
N SER A 140 9.73 -0.65 3.38
CA SER A 140 9.43 -1.93 2.71
C SER A 140 8.93 -2.99 3.70
N LEU A 141 9.40 -2.91 4.95
CA LEU A 141 9.04 -3.82 6.05
C LEU A 141 7.88 -3.29 6.92
N PHE A 142 7.46 -2.05 6.72
CA PHE A 142 6.47 -1.37 7.56
C PHE A 142 5.11 -2.09 7.61
N LEU A 143 4.57 -2.24 8.82
CA LEU A 143 3.26 -2.84 9.09
C LEU A 143 2.29 -1.75 9.61
N PRO A 144 1.55 -1.03 8.75
CA PRO A 144 0.79 0.15 9.19
C PRO A 144 -0.36 -0.15 10.17
N LEU A 145 -0.91 -1.37 10.16
CA LEU A 145 -1.95 -1.75 11.12
C LEU A 145 -1.42 -1.88 12.54
N GLN A 146 -0.14 -2.24 12.72
CA GLN A 146 0.44 -2.44 14.03
C GLN A 146 0.33 -1.19 14.90
N PRO A 147 0.90 -0.03 14.51
CA PRO A 147 0.79 1.17 15.32
C PRO A 147 -0.65 1.70 15.42
N LEU A 148 -1.55 1.42 14.45
CA LEU A 148 -2.96 1.79 14.57
C LEU A 148 -3.67 1.02 15.69
N LEU A 149 -3.55 -0.31 15.70
CA LEU A 149 -4.14 -1.16 16.73
C LEU A 149 -3.54 -0.85 18.10
N GLU A 150 -2.22 -0.77 18.19
CA GLU A 150 -1.52 -0.52 19.45
C GLU A 150 -1.81 0.89 20.01
N ALA A 151 -2.11 1.86 19.15
CA ALA A 151 -2.47 3.21 19.59
C ALA A 151 -3.94 3.29 20.09
N GLY A 152 -4.74 2.24 19.88
CA GLY A 152 -6.10 2.11 20.42
C GLY A 152 -7.21 2.03 19.37
N TRP A 153 -6.91 1.96 18.06
CA TRP A 153 -7.95 1.77 17.05
C TRP A 153 -8.61 0.38 17.22
N PRO A 154 -9.95 0.28 17.37
CA PRO A 154 -10.60 -1.01 17.56
C PRO A 154 -10.47 -1.92 16.32
N ALA A 155 -10.12 -3.19 16.53
CA ALA A 155 -9.91 -4.14 15.43
C ALA A 155 -11.18 -4.38 14.59
N ASP A 156 -12.36 -4.37 15.21
CA ASP A 156 -13.67 -4.49 14.57
C ASP A 156 -14.08 -3.23 13.77
N LYS A 157 -13.31 -2.13 13.91
CA LYS A 157 -13.44 -0.90 13.14
C LYS A 157 -12.37 -0.78 12.05
N LEU A 158 -11.59 -1.83 11.79
CA LEU A 158 -10.60 -1.86 10.73
C LEU A 158 -10.98 -2.88 9.67
N HIS A 159 -10.71 -2.56 8.41
CA HIS A 159 -10.78 -3.49 7.30
C HIS A 159 -9.56 -3.29 6.40
N MET A 160 -8.78 -4.34 6.19
CA MET A 160 -7.60 -4.29 5.32
C MET A 160 -7.99 -4.63 3.88
N ILE A 161 -7.59 -3.79 2.93
CA ILE A 161 -7.72 -4.07 1.49
C ILE A 161 -6.32 -4.35 0.94
N MET A 162 -6.02 -5.63 0.67
CA MET A 162 -4.74 -6.03 0.08
C MET A 162 -4.76 -5.75 -1.41
N LEU A 163 -3.86 -4.88 -1.85
CA LEU A 163 -3.69 -4.47 -3.24
C LEU A 163 -2.47 -5.16 -3.85
N ASP A 164 -2.67 -5.66 -5.06
CA ASP A 164 -1.58 -6.23 -5.86
C ASP A 164 -1.78 -5.87 -7.34
N ARG A 165 -0.77 -6.17 -8.16
CA ARG A 165 -0.74 -5.95 -9.59
C ARG A 165 0.27 -6.90 -10.22
N ASP A 166 0.10 -7.24 -11.49
CA ASP A 166 1.10 -7.97 -12.27
C ASP A 166 2.55 -7.55 -11.88
N PRO A 167 3.39 -8.49 -11.39
CA PRO A 167 4.69 -8.18 -10.83
C PRO A 167 5.60 -7.42 -11.78
N ALA A 168 5.66 -7.84 -13.05
CA ALA A 168 6.48 -7.20 -14.07
C ALA A 168 6.00 -5.77 -14.36
N SER A 169 4.70 -5.56 -14.52
CA SER A 169 4.11 -4.23 -14.68
C SER A 169 4.40 -3.31 -13.49
N SER A 170 4.31 -3.85 -12.28
CA SER A 170 4.62 -3.11 -11.05
C SER A 170 6.10 -2.74 -10.97
N LEU A 171 7.01 -3.68 -11.29
CA LEU A 171 8.46 -3.46 -11.28
C LEU A 171 8.88 -2.43 -12.34
N ALA A 172 8.37 -2.55 -13.56
CA ALA A 172 8.61 -1.57 -14.63
C ALA A 172 8.15 -0.17 -14.21
N SER A 173 6.98 -0.05 -13.58
CA SER A 173 6.51 1.23 -13.06
C SER A 173 7.28 1.74 -11.85
N TRP A 174 7.88 0.85 -11.07
CA TRP A 174 8.68 1.19 -9.90
C TRP A 174 10.02 1.77 -10.32
N LEU A 175 10.74 1.08 -11.20
CA LEU A 175 12.02 1.54 -11.73
C LEU A 175 11.87 2.87 -12.48
N GLU A 176 10.91 2.98 -13.41
CA GLU A 176 10.69 4.23 -14.15
C GLU A 176 10.44 5.44 -13.23
N LYS A 177 9.80 5.22 -12.07
CA LYS A 177 9.41 6.32 -11.19
C LYS A 177 10.51 6.75 -10.20
N TRP A 178 11.46 5.88 -9.88
CA TRP A 178 12.40 6.12 -8.78
C TRP A 178 13.88 5.95 -9.11
N SER A 179 14.25 5.45 -10.29
CA SER A 179 15.66 5.28 -10.67
C SER A 179 16.45 6.59 -10.72
N ASP A 180 15.79 7.75 -10.77
CA ASP A 180 16.41 9.09 -10.64
C ASP A 180 16.77 9.47 -9.19
N ARG A 181 16.30 8.70 -8.20
CA ARG A 181 16.34 9.07 -6.77
C ARG A 181 17.01 8.05 -5.87
N VAL A 182 16.85 6.78 -6.20
CA VAL A 182 17.34 5.64 -5.43
C VAL A 182 18.11 4.74 -6.39
N PRO A 183 19.32 4.29 -6.04
CA PRO A 183 20.07 3.33 -6.83
C PRO A 183 19.24 2.09 -7.19
N GLU A 184 19.42 1.60 -8.42
CA GLU A 184 18.59 0.52 -8.96
C GLU A 184 18.66 -0.77 -8.13
N ASP A 185 19.85 -1.14 -7.67
CA ASP A 185 20.07 -2.32 -6.82
C ASP A 185 19.24 -2.25 -5.52
N ARG A 186 19.20 -1.07 -4.88
CA ARG A 186 18.35 -0.82 -3.72
C ARG A 186 16.87 -0.83 -4.07
N LEU A 187 16.48 -0.27 -5.22
CA LEU A 187 15.08 -0.32 -5.66
C LEU A 187 14.60 -1.74 -5.90
N VAL A 188 15.45 -2.60 -6.48
CA VAL A 188 15.16 -4.01 -6.69
C VAL A 188 15.04 -4.73 -5.35
N GLN A 189 15.98 -4.52 -4.40
CA GLN A 189 15.85 -5.09 -3.06
C GLN A 189 14.56 -4.63 -2.38
N ASN A 190 14.29 -3.33 -2.35
CA ASN A 190 13.08 -2.78 -1.73
C ASN A 190 11.80 -3.31 -2.39
N TYR A 191 11.80 -3.52 -3.71
CA TYR A 191 10.69 -4.15 -4.43
C TYR A 191 10.46 -5.59 -3.97
N VAL A 192 11.53 -6.39 -3.87
CA VAL A 192 11.45 -7.79 -3.38
C VAL A 192 10.91 -7.82 -1.96
N ILE A 193 11.51 -7.05 -1.04
CA ILE A 193 11.11 -7.04 0.36
C ILE A 193 9.68 -6.51 0.53
N SER A 194 9.31 -5.44 -0.17
CA SER A 194 7.93 -4.93 -0.15
C SER A 194 6.91 -5.95 -0.65
N SER A 195 7.28 -6.76 -1.65
CA SER A 195 6.41 -7.81 -2.18
C SER A 195 6.23 -8.93 -1.16
N LEU A 196 7.33 -9.43 -0.58
CA LEU A 196 7.30 -10.50 0.40
C LEU A 196 6.61 -10.08 1.71
N ASN A 197 6.72 -8.81 2.11
CA ASN A 197 6.11 -8.29 3.34
C ASN A 197 4.57 -8.32 3.30
N ALA A 198 3.95 -8.52 2.13
CA ALA A 198 2.51 -8.72 2.02
C ALA A 198 2.00 -9.87 2.91
N LEU A 199 2.78 -10.95 3.01
CA LEU A 199 2.46 -12.10 3.87
C LEU A 199 2.41 -11.71 5.35
N ARG A 200 3.35 -10.87 5.80
CA ARG A 200 3.42 -10.40 7.18
C ARG A 200 2.27 -9.46 7.50
N VAL A 201 1.94 -8.53 6.58
CA VAL A 201 0.81 -7.59 6.73
C VAL A 201 -0.51 -8.34 6.82
N GLU A 202 -0.76 -9.27 5.91
CA GLU A 202 -1.99 -10.06 5.90
C GLU A 202 -2.09 -10.96 7.14
N SER A 203 -0.98 -11.61 7.52
CA SER A 203 -0.93 -12.43 8.73
C SER A 203 -1.18 -11.60 9.98
N TYR A 204 -0.62 -10.40 10.07
CA TYR A 204 -0.82 -9.49 11.19
C TYR A 204 -2.30 -9.08 11.31
N ALA A 205 -2.95 -8.72 10.19
CA ALA A 205 -4.38 -8.41 10.16
C ALA A 205 -5.22 -9.59 10.67
N LYS A 206 -5.00 -10.79 10.14
CA LYS A 206 -5.72 -12.02 10.53
C LYS A 206 -5.53 -12.36 12.01
N ARG A 207 -4.30 -12.28 12.53
CA ARG A 207 -3.99 -12.55 13.95
C ARG A 207 -4.77 -11.64 14.91
N HIS A 208 -5.09 -10.43 14.48
CA HIS A 208 -5.85 -9.46 15.27
C HIS A 208 -7.34 -9.39 14.91
N GLY A 209 -7.84 -10.33 14.10
CA GLY A 209 -9.25 -10.39 13.73
C GLY A 209 -9.71 -9.27 12.79
N VAL A 210 -8.78 -8.56 12.13
CA VAL A 210 -9.10 -7.54 11.12
C VAL A 210 -9.49 -8.22 9.81
N PRO A 211 -10.69 -8.00 9.27
CA PRO A 211 -11.10 -8.54 7.97
C PRO A 211 -10.16 -8.10 6.84
N VAL A 212 -9.94 -9.00 5.88
CA VAL A 212 -9.10 -8.76 4.70
C VAL A 212 -9.92 -8.97 3.44
N THR A 213 -9.81 -8.04 2.50
CA THR A 213 -10.32 -8.15 1.12
C THR A 213 -9.17 -7.96 0.13
N HIS A 214 -9.04 -8.86 -0.85
CA HIS A 214 -8.06 -8.72 -1.92
C HIS A 214 -8.67 -7.97 -3.10
N TYR A 215 -7.92 -7.02 -3.65
CA TYR A 215 -8.31 -6.26 -4.82
C TYR A 215 -7.10 -6.02 -5.73
N VAL A 216 -6.99 -6.85 -6.76
CA VAL A 216 -5.90 -6.83 -7.73
C VAL A 216 -6.19 -5.80 -8.83
N TYR A 217 -5.18 -5.02 -9.24
CA TYR A 217 -5.34 -3.90 -10.17
C TYR A 217 -6.00 -4.27 -11.50
N GLU A 218 -5.73 -5.47 -12.00
CA GLU A 218 -6.28 -6.05 -13.23
C GLU A 218 -7.81 -6.21 -13.17
N ALA A 219 -8.42 -6.25 -11.99
CA ALA A 219 -9.88 -6.18 -11.82
C ALA A 219 -10.47 -4.90 -12.46
N SER A 220 -9.67 -3.83 -12.56
CA SER A 220 -10.05 -2.57 -13.20
C SER A 220 -10.25 -2.67 -14.72
N LYS A 221 -9.96 -3.82 -15.35
CA LYS A 221 -10.33 -4.10 -16.75
C LYS A 221 -11.87 -4.11 -16.92
N ASP A 222 -12.60 -4.48 -15.88
CA ASP A 222 -14.03 -4.20 -15.69
C ASP A 222 -14.21 -3.30 -14.46
N ALA A 223 -13.88 -2.03 -14.61
CA ALA A 223 -13.89 -1.06 -13.53
C ALA A 223 -15.24 -0.97 -12.81
N THR A 224 -16.35 -0.79 -13.55
CA THR A 224 -17.68 -0.61 -12.95
C THR A 224 -18.14 -1.87 -12.21
N GLY A 225 -17.99 -3.05 -12.82
CA GLY A 225 -18.40 -4.32 -12.22
C GLY A 225 -17.58 -4.67 -10.97
N SER A 226 -16.25 -4.59 -11.08
CA SER A 226 -15.34 -4.91 -9.97
C SER A 226 -15.47 -3.95 -8.80
N VAL A 227 -15.63 -2.65 -9.06
CA VAL A 227 -15.81 -1.66 -7.99
C VAL A 227 -17.15 -1.83 -7.27
N ARG A 228 -18.24 -2.13 -7.99
CA ARG A 228 -19.52 -2.43 -7.35
C ARG A 228 -19.39 -3.61 -6.39
N LYS A 229 -18.77 -4.70 -6.85
CA LYS A 229 -18.51 -5.89 -6.04
C LYS A 229 -17.62 -5.61 -4.84
N LEU A 230 -16.58 -4.78 -5.00
CA LEU A 230 -15.74 -4.32 -3.89
C LEU A 230 -16.58 -3.55 -2.85
N PHE A 231 -17.37 -2.58 -3.29
CA PHE A 231 -18.20 -1.77 -2.38
C PHE A 231 -19.22 -2.65 -1.65
N ASP A 232 -19.89 -3.57 -2.34
CA ASP A 232 -20.81 -4.53 -1.71
C ASP A 232 -20.09 -5.41 -0.68
N ARG A 233 -18.90 -5.93 -1.02
CA ARG A 233 -18.07 -6.74 -0.12
C ARG A 233 -17.66 -5.98 1.15
N LEU A 234 -17.43 -4.69 1.03
CA LEU A 234 -17.08 -3.79 2.14
C LEU A 234 -18.31 -3.28 2.91
N GLY A 235 -19.54 -3.63 2.52
CA GLY A 235 -20.76 -3.09 3.13
C GLY A 235 -21.04 -1.63 2.76
N LEU A 236 -20.40 -1.13 1.69
CA LEU A 236 -20.49 0.23 1.17
C LEU A 236 -21.35 0.34 -0.10
N GLY A 237 -22.14 -0.69 -0.44
CA GLY A 237 -22.94 -0.75 -1.67
C GLY A 237 -23.83 0.49 -1.90
N ALA A 238 -24.39 1.08 -0.83
CA ALA A 238 -25.20 2.30 -0.92
C ALA A 238 -24.41 3.56 -1.35
N ARG A 239 -23.07 3.54 -1.24
CA ARG A 239 -22.18 4.62 -1.71
C ARG A 239 -21.72 4.42 -3.15
N PHE A 240 -21.92 3.24 -3.72
CA PHE A 240 -21.55 2.98 -5.10
C PHE A 240 -22.43 3.80 -6.04
N THR A 241 -21.79 4.54 -6.93
CA THR A 241 -22.45 5.15 -8.10
C THR A 241 -21.57 4.91 -9.32
N GLU A 242 -22.18 4.65 -10.47
CA GLU A 242 -21.42 4.45 -11.71
C GLU A 242 -20.61 5.71 -12.09
N GLY A 243 -21.16 6.89 -11.83
CA GLY A 243 -20.45 8.16 -12.04
C GLY A 243 -19.16 8.29 -11.21
N ALA A 244 -19.11 7.71 -10.00
CA ALA A 244 -17.89 7.68 -9.20
C ALA A 244 -16.77 6.82 -9.82
N VAL A 245 -17.08 6.00 -10.82
CA VAL A 245 -16.10 5.21 -11.58
C VAL A 245 -15.76 5.88 -12.91
N THR A 246 -16.77 6.43 -13.61
CA THR A 246 -16.68 6.80 -15.02
C THR A 246 -16.39 8.27 -15.30
N ASP A 247 -16.65 9.18 -14.35
CA ASP A 247 -16.49 10.63 -14.56
C ASP A 247 -16.09 11.37 -13.26
N TRP A 248 -14.78 11.58 -13.08
CA TRP A 248 -14.23 12.28 -11.91
C TRP A 248 -14.18 13.80 -12.05
N LYS A 249 -14.36 14.36 -13.25
CA LYS A 249 -14.23 15.80 -13.53
C LYS A 249 -13.01 16.42 -12.82
N GLU A 250 -13.17 17.57 -12.16
CA GLU A 250 -12.12 18.24 -11.37
C GLU A 250 -11.70 17.45 -10.12
N ARG A 251 -12.54 16.54 -9.61
CA ARG A 251 -12.21 15.69 -8.44
C ARG A 251 -11.13 14.66 -8.74
N GLY A 252 -10.84 14.40 -10.01
CA GLY A 252 -9.76 13.50 -10.44
C GLY A 252 -8.35 14.02 -10.15
N GLN A 253 -8.20 15.32 -9.89
CA GLN A 253 -6.92 15.92 -9.53
C GLN A 253 -6.66 15.74 -8.02
N ILE A 254 -5.99 14.65 -7.65
CA ILE A 254 -5.82 14.24 -6.24
C ILE A 254 -5.25 15.34 -5.34
N GLU A 255 -4.34 16.17 -5.87
CA GLU A 255 -3.65 17.25 -5.14
C GLU A 255 -4.50 18.53 -4.97
N THR A 256 -5.72 18.57 -5.50
CA THR A 256 -6.62 19.72 -5.38
C THR A 256 -7.57 19.58 -4.19
N LYS A 257 -8.06 20.72 -3.67
CA LYS A 257 -9.10 20.76 -2.62
C LYS A 257 -10.40 20.04 -3.03
N GLY A 258 -10.62 19.81 -4.32
CA GLY A 258 -11.82 19.15 -4.85
C GLY A 258 -11.77 17.61 -4.85
N SER A 259 -10.62 16.99 -4.61
CA SER A 259 -10.46 15.52 -4.73
C SER A 259 -11.11 14.70 -3.61
N GLY A 260 -11.39 15.33 -2.46
CA GLY A 260 -11.78 14.63 -1.24
C GLY A 260 -10.64 13.83 -0.60
N VAL A 261 -9.40 13.96 -1.11
CA VAL A 261 -8.21 13.30 -0.58
C VAL A 261 -7.36 14.27 0.24
N THR A 262 -7.04 13.89 1.47
CA THR A 262 -6.19 14.66 2.38
C THR A 262 -4.75 14.13 2.36
N PHE A 263 -3.80 15.03 2.13
CA PHE A 263 -2.37 14.80 2.29
C PHE A 263 -1.92 15.41 3.61
N LEU A 264 -1.26 14.61 4.46
CA LEU A 264 -0.63 15.12 5.67
C LEU A 264 0.68 15.83 5.32
N SER A 265 1.19 16.63 6.26
CA SER A 265 2.47 17.34 6.13
C SER A 265 3.63 16.35 6.08
N GLU A 266 4.05 15.97 4.87
CA GLU A 266 5.15 15.04 4.64
C GLU A 266 6.52 15.75 4.66
N PRO A 267 7.61 15.13 5.14
CA PRO A 267 8.93 15.75 5.06
C PRO A 267 9.35 16.02 3.61
N LYS A 268 9.91 17.21 3.36
CA LYS A 268 10.22 17.72 2.00
C LYS A 268 11.04 16.78 1.13
N VAL A 269 11.91 15.95 1.72
CA VAL A 269 12.76 15.01 0.96
C VAL A 269 11.94 13.92 0.25
N TYR A 270 10.75 13.62 0.76
CA TYR A 270 9.81 12.65 0.19
C TYR A 270 8.83 13.27 -0.81
N THR A 271 8.67 14.59 -0.79
CA THR A 271 7.76 15.29 -1.69
C THR A 271 8.21 15.15 -3.15
N VAL A 272 7.28 14.76 -4.01
CA VAL A 272 7.53 14.56 -5.43
C VAL A 272 6.49 15.33 -6.25
N VAL A 273 6.92 16.41 -6.90
CA VAL A 273 6.04 17.17 -7.81
C VAL A 273 5.61 16.28 -8.98
N GLY A 274 4.31 16.26 -9.30
CA GLY A 274 3.78 15.46 -10.41
C GLY A 274 3.88 13.94 -10.18
N LEU A 275 3.88 13.51 -8.91
CA LEU A 275 3.87 12.08 -8.58
C LEU A 275 2.56 11.42 -9.02
N HIS A 276 1.47 12.17 -8.97
CA HIS A 276 0.13 11.72 -9.22
C HIS A 276 -0.39 12.19 -10.58
N GLY A 277 -1.09 11.31 -11.28
CA GLY A 277 -1.73 11.64 -12.55
C GLY A 277 -3.01 12.43 -12.34
N SER A 278 -3.43 13.16 -13.37
CA SER A 278 -4.74 13.79 -13.50
C SER A 278 -5.69 12.83 -14.24
N ASP A 279 -6.16 11.81 -13.54
CA ASP A 279 -7.07 10.83 -14.13
C ASP A 279 -8.50 11.37 -14.13
N THR A 280 -9.26 11.11 -15.19
CA THR A 280 -10.65 11.54 -15.33
C THR A 280 -11.66 10.46 -14.97
N ALA A 281 -11.18 9.24 -14.69
CA ALA A 281 -11.98 8.07 -14.35
C ALA A 281 -11.11 6.96 -13.76
N TYR A 282 -11.74 6.00 -13.08
CA TYR A 282 -11.08 4.77 -12.64
C TYR A 282 -10.94 3.79 -13.82
N ARG A 283 -9.72 3.56 -14.31
CA ARG A 283 -9.48 2.68 -15.46
C ARG A 283 -8.19 1.87 -15.31
N TYR A 284 -8.23 0.65 -15.82
CA TYR A 284 -7.02 -0.14 -16.04
C TYR A 284 -6.10 0.54 -17.05
N ARG A 285 -4.82 0.61 -16.73
CA ARG A 285 -3.75 1.04 -17.63
C ARG A 285 -2.73 -0.06 -17.73
N SER A 286 -2.64 -0.67 -18.92
CA SER A 286 -1.58 -1.62 -19.21
C SER A 286 -0.22 -0.92 -19.11
N ARG A 287 0.79 -1.66 -18.69
CA ARG A 287 2.17 -1.18 -18.64
C ARG A 287 2.98 -1.97 -19.65
N LYS A 288 3.86 -1.29 -20.38
CA LYS A 288 4.86 -1.96 -21.20
C LYS A 288 5.96 -2.46 -20.26
N THR A 289 6.23 -3.76 -20.32
CA THR A 289 7.29 -4.42 -19.53
C THR A 289 8.57 -4.65 -20.34
N ALA A 290 8.55 -4.34 -21.63
CA ALA A 290 9.69 -4.51 -22.55
C ALA A 290 10.95 -3.69 -22.16
N SER A 291 10.82 -2.73 -21.24
CA SER A 291 11.96 -1.98 -20.69
C SER A 291 12.69 -2.74 -19.57
N LEU A 292 12.14 -3.85 -19.08
CA LEU A 292 12.79 -4.66 -18.06
C LEU A 292 13.85 -5.56 -18.69
N SER A 293 15.01 -5.65 -18.03
CA SER A 293 16.05 -6.61 -18.39
C SER A 293 15.66 -8.03 -17.97
N GLU A 294 16.28 -9.02 -18.59
CA GLU A 294 16.09 -10.43 -18.20
C GLU A 294 16.43 -10.66 -16.72
N ALA A 295 17.52 -10.05 -16.23
CA ALA A 295 17.91 -10.12 -14.82
C ALA A 295 16.82 -9.55 -13.89
N GLN A 296 16.19 -8.43 -14.27
CA GLN A 296 15.09 -7.84 -13.50
C GLN A 296 13.83 -8.73 -13.50
N LEU A 297 13.55 -9.42 -14.61
CA LEU A 297 12.45 -10.39 -14.67
C LEU A 297 12.75 -11.65 -13.84
N GLN A 298 14.00 -12.15 -13.87
CA GLN A 298 14.42 -13.30 -13.08
C GLN A 298 14.29 -13.06 -11.56
N VAL A 299 14.39 -11.82 -11.08
CA VAL A 299 14.12 -11.47 -9.68
C VAL A 299 12.72 -11.89 -9.25
N ILE A 300 11.71 -11.69 -10.11
CA ILE A 300 10.32 -12.00 -9.80
C ILE A 300 10.17 -13.51 -9.53
N GLY A 301 10.69 -14.34 -10.44
CA GLY A 301 10.68 -15.80 -10.31
C GLY A 301 11.53 -16.31 -9.14
N ARG A 302 12.76 -15.80 -8.99
CA ARG A 302 13.69 -16.19 -7.91
C ARG A 302 13.05 -16.06 -6.54
N TYR A 303 12.28 -14.98 -6.33
CA TYR A 303 11.66 -14.72 -5.04
C TYR A 303 10.21 -15.23 -4.91
N GLY A 304 9.68 -15.94 -5.91
CA GLY A 304 8.33 -16.48 -5.88
C GLY A 304 7.24 -15.41 -5.88
N ILE A 305 7.52 -14.22 -6.42
CA ILE A 305 6.59 -13.09 -6.42
C ILE A 305 5.40 -13.38 -7.36
N ASP A 306 5.62 -14.16 -8.42
CA ASP A 306 4.54 -14.62 -9.31
C ASP A 306 3.53 -15.52 -8.60
N ASP A 307 4.00 -16.43 -7.74
CA ASP A 307 3.12 -17.31 -6.96
C ASP A 307 2.29 -16.52 -5.96
N MET A 308 2.90 -15.53 -5.30
CA MET A 308 2.17 -14.62 -4.41
C MET A 308 1.11 -13.83 -5.14
N TYR A 309 1.44 -13.33 -6.34
CA TYR A 309 0.48 -12.62 -7.17
C TYR A 309 -0.68 -13.52 -7.62
N ARG A 310 -0.39 -14.77 -8.05
CA ARG A 310 -1.44 -15.76 -8.37
C ARG A 310 -2.36 -16.03 -7.17
N ALA A 311 -1.80 -16.19 -5.97
CA ALA A 311 -2.59 -16.36 -4.75
C ALA A 311 -3.47 -15.14 -4.45
N SER A 312 -2.97 -13.93 -4.70
CA SER A 312 -3.72 -12.67 -4.57
C SER A 312 -4.85 -12.57 -5.59
N VAL A 313 -4.62 -13.00 -6.84
CA VAL A 313 -5.66 -13.11 -7.88
C VAL A 313 -6.76 -14.08 -7.46
N ASP A 314 -6.41 -15.28 -6.99
CA ASP A 314 -7.37 -16.27 -6.52
C ASP A 314 -8.19 -15.75 -5.33
N ALA A 315 -7.54 -15.03 -4.41
CA ALA A 315 -8.22 -14.40 -3.30
C ALA A 315 -9.16 -13.27 -3.75
N CYS A 316 -8.74 -12.43 -4.70
CA CYS A 316 -9.56 -11.38 -5.30
C CYS A 316 -10.81 -11.95 -5.98
N ILE A 317 -10.67 -13.06 -6.73
CA ILE A 317 -11.79 -13.76 -7.37
C ILE A 317 -12.82 -14.21 -6.32
N ARG A 318 -12.35 -14.81 -5.21
CA ARG A 318 -13.22 -15.23 -4.10
C ARG A 318 -13.88 -14.03 -3.41
N ASP A 319 -13.09 -13.02 -3.06
CA ASP A 319 -13.55 -11.86 -2.28
C ASP A 319 -14.56 -11.00 -3.05
N LEU A 320 -14.40 -10.88 -4.37
CA LEU A 320 -15.35 -10.17 -5.24
C LEU A 320 -16.46 -11.08 -5.79
N SER A 321 -16.42 -12.38 -5.48
CA SER A 321 -17.35 -13.39 -5.99
C SER A 321 -17.50 -13.29 -7.51
N LEU A 322 -16.37 -13.35 -8.23
CA LEU A 322 -16.34 -13.30 -9.69
C LEU A 322 -16.70 -14.68 -10.25
N ASP A 323 -17.59 -14.70 -11.25
CA ASP A 323 -17.86 -15.92 -11.99
C ASP A 323 -16.64 -16.31 -12.87
N PRO A 324 -16.52 -17.59 -13.28
CA PRO A 324 -15.38 -18.07 -14.05
C PRO A 324 -15.15 -17.32 -15.37
N ASP A 325 -16.21 -16.89 -16.06
CA ASP A 325 -16.08 -16.19 -17.34
C ASP A 325 -15.50 -14.78 -17.13
N THR A 326 -16.01 -14.07 -16.11
CA THR A 326 -15.50 -12.76 -15.71
C THR A 326 -14.06 -12.86 -15.21
N ALA A 327 -13.76 -13.84 -14.34
CA ALA A 327 -12.40 -14.07 -13.87
C ALA A 327 -11.43 -14.38 -15.02
N GLY A 328 -11.83 -15.23 -15.98
CA GLY A 328 -11.06 -15.55 -17.16
C GLY A 328 -10.78 -14.32 -18.04
N ARG A 329 -11.77 -13.45 -18.27
CA ARG A 329 -11.57 -12.19 -19.02
C ARG A 329 -10.63 -11.21 -18.32
N LEU A 330 -10.71 -11.11 -16.99
CA LEU A 330 -9.91 -10.14 -16.22
C LEU A 330 -8.47 -10.61 -16.02
N PHE A 331 -8.28 -11.89 -15.70
CA PHE A 331 -6.99 -12.43 -15.24
C PHE A 331 -6.40 -13.52 -16.15
N GLY A 332 -7.06 -13.92 -17.23
CA GLY A 332 -6.63 -15.03 -18.10
C GLY A 332 -5.20 -14.88 -18.64
N ASP A 333 -4.78 -13.66 -18.98
CA ASP A 333 -3.39 -13.39 -19.41
C ASP A 333 -2.38 -13.50 -18.25
N GLY A 334 -2.82 -13.32 -17.00
CA GLY A 334 -1.99 -13.39 -15.79
C GLY A 334 -1.93 -14.79 -15.13
N LEU A 335 -2.81 -15.70 -15.55
CA LEU A 335 -2.80 -17.11 -15.15
C LEU A 335 -2.06 -18.00 -16.16
N GLY A 336 -1.67 -17.47 -17.32
CA GLY A 336 -1.01 -18.20 -18.40
C GLY A 336 0.16 -17.44 -19.02
N THR A 337 1.38 -17.75 -18.55
CA THR A 337 2.59 -18.01 -19.35
C THR A 337 3.78 -18.15 -18.39
N ALA A 338 3.87 -19.31 -17.74
CA ALA A 338 5.19 -19.86 -17.45
C ALA A 338 5.72 -20.40 -18.78
N ALA A 339 6.75 -19.75 -19.32
CA ALA A 339 7.62 -20.33 -20.34
C ALA A 339 8.98 -20.58 -19.70
#